data_AF-A0A2E5J804-F1
#
_entry.id   AF-A0A2E5J804-F1
#
_cell.length_a   1.000
_cell.length_b   1.000
_cell.length_c   1.000
_cell.angle_alpha   90.00
_cell.angle_beta   90.00
_cell.angle_gamma   90.00
#
_symmetry.space_group_name_H-M   'P 1'
#
loop_
_entity.id
_entity.type
_entity.pdbx_description
1 polymer ?
#
loop_
_entity_poly.entity_id
_entity_poly.type
_entity_poly.pdbx_seq_one_letter_code
_entity_poly.pdbx_strand_id
1 'polypeptide(L)'
;MFRFLIFILTIAIIGVSVTISTLNINDVHINLHFITYTAPLPFFLLISFFVGCLLTLLFFLSAYVKHKHENINLKKSNKIKEDEIDNLRKSPLREDR
;
A
#
# COMPACT_ATOMS: atom_id res chain seq x y z
N MET A 1 -0.17 10.23 14.74
CA MET A 1 1.15 10.87 14.95
C MET A 1 2.27 9.86 15.18
N PHE A 2 2.12 8.87 16.08
CA PHE A 2 3.16 7.85 16.33
C PHE A 2 3.66 7.11 15.08
N ARG A 3 2.76 6.69 14.17
CA ARG A 3 3.13 6.04 12.89
C ARG A 3 3.99 6.94 11.97
N PHE A 4 3.70 8.24 11.95
CA PHE A 4 4.46 9.22 11.17
C PHE A 4 5.85 9.45 11.77
N LEU A 5 5.95 9.47 13.10
CA LEU A 5 7.22 9.56 13.81
C LEU A 5 8.09 8.32 13.51
N ILE A 6 7.53 7.12 13.59
CA ILE A 6 8.23 5.88 13.20
C ILE A 6 8.72 5.97 11.76
N PHE A 7 7.89 6.45 10.83
CA PHE A 7 8.27 6.57 9.43
C PHE A 7 9.47 7.53 9.24
N ILE A 8 9.44 8.70 9.87
CA ILE A 8 10.58 9.65 9.85
C ILE A 8 11.82 9.01 10.45
N LEU A 9 11.68 8.33 11.59
CA LEU A 9 12.79 7.66 12.25
C LEU A 9 13.41 6.58 11.35
N THR A 10 12.58 5.78 10.68
CA THR A 10 13.04 4.76 9.73
C THR A 10 13.82 5.40 8.56
N ILE A 11 13.33 6.50 7.98
CA ILE A 11 14.05 7.21 6.92
C ILE A 11 15.38 7.74 7.44
N ALA A 12 15.42 8.32 8.64
CA ALA A 12 16.64 8.83 9.25
C ALA A 12 17.68 7.73 9.47
N ILE A 13 17.26 6.56 9.99
CA ILE A 13 18.14 5.41 10.19
C ILE A 13 18.69 4.89 8.86
N ILE A 14 17.87 4.81 7.82
CA ILE A 14 18.30 4.39 6.47
C ILE A 14 19.32 5.40 5.92
N GLY A 15 19.04 6.71 6.02
CA GLY A 15 19.94 7.75 5.57
C GLY A 15 21.31 7.67 6.25
N VAL A 16 21.31 7.58 7.58
CA VAL A 16 22.55 7.43 8.37
C VAL A 16 23.31 6.15 7.97
N SER A 17 22.61 5.03 7.80
CA SER A 17 23.21 3.75 7.39
C SER A 17 23.88 3.86 6.02
N VAL A 18 23.22 4.49 5.05
CA VAL A 18 23.78 4.72 3.71
C VAL A 18 24.99 5.63 3.79
N THR A 19 24.92 6.75 4.52
CA THR A 19 26.06 7.68 4.66
C THR A 19 27.28 6.99 5.27
N ILE A 20 27.12 6.28 6.39
CA ILE A 20 28.22 5.55 7.03
C ILE A 20 28.80 4.51 6.06
N SER A 21 27.94 3.79 5.34
CA SER A 21 28.35 2.78 4.40
C SER A 21 29.07 3.34 3.17
N THR A 22 28.74 4.57 2.74
CA THR A 22 29.46 5.26 1.65
C THR A 22 30.80 5.84 2.09
N LEU A 23 30.93 6.24 3.35
CA LEU A 23 32.21 6.71 3.91
C LEU A 23 33.18 5.56 4.19
N ASN A 24 32.65 4.35 4.38
CA ASN A 24 33.40 3.13 4.64
C ASN A 24 33.17 2.13 3.50
N ILE A 25 33.63 2.48 2.30
CA ILE A 25 33.49 1.62 1.11
C ILE A 25 34.26 0.33 1.35
N ASN A 26 33.49 -0.71 1.63
CA ASN A 26 33.91 -2.09 1.66
C ASN A 26 32.98 -2.87 0.73
N ASP A 27 33.58 -3.66 -0.14
CA ASP A 27 32.82 -4.54 -1.00
C ASP A 27 32.26 -5.71 -0.19
N VAL A 28 30.99 -6.01 -0.42
CA VAL A 28 30.30 -7.13 0.20
C VAL A 28 30.06 -8.21 -0.83
N HIS A 29 30.39 -9.45 -0.48
CA HIS A 29 30.18 -10.62 -1.30
C HIS A 29 28.90 -11.33 -0.86
N ILE A 30 27.87 -11.32 -1.71
CA ILE A 30 26.63 -12.06 -1.48
C ILE A 30 26.65 -13.32 -2.34
N ASN A 31 26.79 -14.47 -1.71
CA ASN A 31 26.77 -15.77 -2.39
C ASN A 31 25.34 -16.35 -2.35
N LEU A 32 24.68 -16.42 -3.51
CA LEU A 32 23.33 -16.97 -3.71
C LEU A 32 23.37 -18.44 -4.17
N HIS A 33 24.35 -19.19 -3.69
CA HIS A 33 24.63 -20.60 -4.02
C HIS A 33 25.09 -20.84 -5.47
N PHE A 34 24.43 -20.26 -6.46
CA PHE A 34 24.75 -20.40 -7.89
C PHE A 34 25.52 -19.21 -8.47
N ILE A 35 25.38 -18.03 -7.85
CA ILE A 35 25.98 -16.77 -8.32
C ILE A 35 26.48 -16.01 -7.09
N THR A 36 27.65 -15.38 -7.21
CA THR A 36 28.15 -14.44 -6.20
C THR A 36 28.12 -13.04 -6.77
N TYR A 37 27.45 -12.12 -6.08
CA TYR A 37 27.43 -10.70 -6.40
C TYR A 37 28.40 -9.95 -5.49
N THR A 38 29.16 -9.04 -6.08
CA THR A 38 30.16 -8.23 -5.38
C THR A 38 29.90 -6.78 -5.68
N ALA A 39 29.50 -6.02 -4.66
CA ALA A 39 29.26 -4.59 -4.80
C ALA A 39 29.44 -3.91 -3.43
N PRO A 40 29.60 -2.57 -3.41
CA PRO A 40 29.58 -1.82 -2.17
C PRO A 40 28.25 -2.01 -1.44
N LEU A 41 28.29 -2.16 -0.11
CA LEU A 41 27.11 -2.30 0.74
C LEU A 41 25.96 -1.28 0.47
N PRO A 42 26.22 0.01 0.15
CA PRO A 42 25.15 0.96 -0.15
C PRO A 42 24.26 0.54 -1.33
N PHE A 43 24.81 -0.15 -2.33
CA PHE A 43 24.03 -0.62 -3.48
C PHE A 43 23.00 -1.67 -3.06
N PHE A 44 23.40 -2.64 -2.24
CA PHE A 44 22.49 -3.67 -1.74
C PHE A 44 21.40 -3.09 -0.85
N LEU A 45 21.75 -2.12 0.01
CA LEU A 45 20.77 -1.41 0.85
C LEU A 45 19.74 -0.65 0.01
N LEU A 46 20.19 0.04 -1.05
CA LEU A 46 19.32 0.77 -1.96
C LEU A 46 18.34 -0.17 -2.68
N ILE A 47 18.84 -1.29 -3.23
CA ILE A 47 18.01 -2.28 -3.92
C ILE A 47 16.98 -2.88 -2.96
N SER A 48 17.40 -3.25 -1.75
CA SER A 48 16.49 -3.78 -0.73
C SER A 48 15.37 -2.80 -0.38
N PHE A 49 15.71 -1.51 -0.22
CA PHE A 49 14.73 -0.46 0.01
C PHE A 49 13.73 -0.33 -1.14
N PHE A 50 14.19 -0.32 -2.39
CA PHE A 50 13.31 -0.26 -3.55
C PHE A 50 12.36 -1.47 -3.64
N VAL A 51 12.87 -2.67 -3.39
CA VAL A 51 12.05 -3.89 -3.35
C VAL A 51 10.97 -3.78 -2.27
N GLY A 52 11.33 -3.31 -1.08
CA GLY A 52 10.36 -3.08 0.00
C GLY A 52 9.29 -2.04 -0.37
N CYS A 53 9.68 -0.95 -1.02
CA CYS A 53 8.75 0.07 -1.50
C CYS A 53 7.77 -0.49 -2.55
N LEU A 54 8.29 -1.26 -3.51
CA LEU A 54 7.50 -1.88 -4.57
C LEU A 54 6.49 -2.90 -4.02
N LEU A 55 6.91 -3.73 -3.06
CA LEU A 55 6.03 -4.63 -2.33
C LEU A 55 4.92 -3.87 -1.60
N THR A 56 5.28 -2.81 -0.88
CA THR A 56 4.32 -1.98 -0.15
C THR A 56 3.29 -1.35 -1.09
N LEU A 57 3.73 -0.86 -2.25
CA LEU A 57 2.86 -0.32 -3.28
C LEU A 57 1.87 -1.36 -3.82
N LEU A 58 2.34 -2.59 -4.07
CA LEU A 58 1.47 -3.70 -4.50
C LEU A 58 0.40 -4.02 -3.45
N PHE A 59 0.77 -4.06 -2.17
CA PHE A 59 -0.18 -4.25 -1.08
C PHE A 59 -1.23 -3.13 -1.04
N PHE A 60 -0.82 -1.87 -1.11
CA PHE A 60 -1.77 -0.74 -1.13
C PHE A 60 -2.68 -0.76 -2.36
N LEU A 61 -2.15 -1.12 -3.52
CA LEU A 61 -2.93 -1.21 -4.75
C LEU A 61 -4.03 -2.27 -4.63
N SER A 62 -3.70 -3.46 -4.10
CA SER A 62 -4.69 -4.51 -3.88
C SER A 62 -5.82 -4.08 -2.92
N ALA A 63 -5.46 -3.39 -1.82
CA ALA A 63 -6.42 -2.85 -0.87
C ALA A 63 -7.31 -1.76 -1.50
N TYR A 64 -6.72 -0.88 -2.30
CA TYR A 64 -7.44 0.16 -3.02
C TYR A 64 -8.47 -0.41 -4.00
N VAL A 65 -8.09 -1.42 -4.80
CA VAL A 65 -9.00 -2.07 -5.74
C VAL A 65 -10.18 -2.71 -5.01
N LYS A 66 -9.93 -3.40 -3.90
CA LYS A 66 -10.97 -3.98 -3.05
C LYS A 66 -11.95 -2.91 -2.55
N HIS A 67 -11.44 -1.85 -1.94
CA HIS A 67 -12.29 -0.77 -1.42
C HIS A 67 -13.06 -0.03 -2.51
N LYS A 68 -12.45 0.17 -3.69
CA LYS A 68 -13.14 0.76 -4.84
C LYS A 68 -14.32 -0.11 -5.28
N HIS A 69 -14.12 -1.43 -5.33
CA HIS A 69 -15.18 -2.36 -5.68
C HIS A 69 -16.32 -2.36 -4.66
N GLU A 70 -16.00 -2.42 -3.36
CA GLU A 70 -16.97 -2.32 -2.27
C GLU A 70 -17.78 -1.02 -2.35
N ASN A 71 -17.11 0.11 -2.58
CA ASN A 71 -17.76 1.42 -2.71
C ASN A 71 -18.75 1.47 -3.89
N ILE A 72 -18.39 0.89 -5.03
CA ILE A 72 -19.30 0.81 -6.20
C ILE A 72 -20.54 -0.02 -5.85
N ASN A 73 -20.37 -1.16 -5.17
CA ASN A 73 -21.48 -2.03 -4.79
C ASN A 73 -22.41 -1.36 -3.76
N LEU A 74 -21.83 -0.67 -2.76
CA LEU A 74 -22.59 0.08 -1.77
C LEU A 74 -23.40 1.20 -2.41
N LYS A 75 -22.81 1.97 -3.35
CA LYS A 75 -23.52 3.01 -4.09
C LYS A 75 -24.69 2.44 -4.90
N LYS A 76 -24.50 1.30 -5.57
CA LYS A 76 -25.57 0.62 -6.30
C LYS A 76 -26.70 0.17 -5.37
N SER A 77 -26.38 -0.47 -4.25
CA SER A 77 -27.36 -0.92 -3.27
C SER A 77 -28.13 0.26 -2.66
N ASN A 78 -27.43 1.36 -2.34
CA ASN A 78 -28.07 2.55 -1.80
C ASN A 78 -29.05 3.16 -2.79
N LYS A 79 -28.66 3.26 -4.08
CA LYS A 79 -29.55 3.76 -5.12
C LYS A 79 -30.82 2.91 -5.26
N ILE A 80 -30.69 1.57 -5.25
CA ILE A 80 -31.86 0.67 -5.33
C ILE A 80 -32.81 0.91 -4.15
N LYS A 81 -32.28 1.05 -2.92
CA LYS A 81 -33.09 1.34 -1.74
C LYS A 81 -33.76 2.71 -1.80
N GLU A 82 -33.07 3.72 -2.30
CA GLU A 82 -33.64 5.05 -2.53
C GLU A 82 -34.79 4.99 -3.54
N ASP A 83 -34.59 4.28 -4.66
CA ASP A 83 -35.61 4.08 -5.69
C ASP A 83 -36.84 3.30 -5.13
N GLU A 84 -36.63 2.29 -4.27
CA GLU A 84 -37.71 1.56 -3.58
C GLU A 84 -38.50 2.46 -2.64
N ILE A 85 -37.83 3.28 -1.82
CA ILE A 85 -38.49 4.22 -0.92
C ILE A 85 -39.29 5.25 -1.72
N ASP A 86 -38.75 5.75 -2.82
CA ASP A 86 -39.42 6.73 -3.67
C ASP A 86 -40.64 6.12 -4.38
N ASN A 87 -40.52 4.88 -4.85
CA ASN A 87 -41.65 4.11 -5.38
C ASN A 87 -42.74 3.86 -4.33
N LEU A 88 -42.37 3.53 -3.09
CA LEU A 88 -43.32 3.37 -1.98
C LEU A 88 -44.02 4.70 -1.62
N ARG A 89 -43.31 5.83 -1.69
CA ARG A 89 -43.90 7.16 -1.47
C ARG A 89 -44.87 7.57 -2.59
N LYS A 90 -44.58 7.15 -3.83
CA LYS A 90 -45.39 7.48 -5.01
C LYS A 90 -46.58 6.55 -5.22
N SER A 91 -46.56 5.35 -4.64
CA SER A 91 -47.69 4.45 -4.61
C SER A 91 -48.51 4.76 -3.36
N PRO A 92 -49.56 5.62 -3.43
CA PRO A 92 -50.46 5.78 -2.29
C PRO A 92 -50.96 4.37 -1.95
N LEU A 93 -50.91 4.01 -0.66
CA LEU A 93 -51.39 2.75 -0.11
C LEU A 93 -52.59 2.28 -0.93
N ARG A 94 -52.42 1.20 -1.68
CA ARG A 94 -53.56 0.51 -2.28
C ARG A 94 -54.38 0.08 -1.09
N GLU A 95 -55.39 0.89 -0.77
CA GLU A 95 -56.56 0.47 -0.03
C GLU A 95 -57.23 -0.58 -0.92
N ASP A 96 -56.69 -1.79 -0.83
CA ASP A 96 -57.38 -2.98 -1.24
C ASP A 96 -58.63 -3.04 -0.34
N ARG A 97 -59.79 -2.98 -0.99
CA ARG A 97 -61.14 -3.00 -0.40
C ARG A 97 -61.31 -4.05 0.70
#